data_AF-A0A2E1K2B0-F1
#
_entry.id   AF-A0A2E1K2B0-F1
#
_cell.length_a   1.000
_cell.length_b   1.000
_cell.length_c   1.000
_cell.angle_alpha   90.00
_cell.angle_beta   90.00
_cell.angle_gamma   90.00
#
_symmetry.space_group_name_H-M   'P 1'
#
loop_
_entity.id
_entity.type
_entity.pdbx_description
1 polymer ?
#
loop_
_entity_poly.entity_id
_entity_poly.type
_entity_poly.pdbx_seq_one_letter_code
_entity_poly.pdbx_strand_id
1 'polypeptide(L)'
;MPLVVDPPVGLSITGWRLVGIAMLMAIWWVTAAIDIAATALVPLVAFPLMNICSVRGAATLFGHPILFLLLGGFLIACALQRWNLHKRIALTIALHSGER
;
A
#
# COMPACT_ATOMS: atom_id res chain seq x y z
N MET A 1 5.05 -16.91 17.37
CA MET A 1 4.45 -15.74 16.69
C MET A 1 4.14 -14.68 17.74
N PRO A 2 4.53 -13.40 17.55
CA PRO A 2 4.43 -12.35 18.59
C PRO A 2 2.99 -12.12 19.09
N LEU A 3 1.98 -12.60 18.38
CA LEU A 3 0.58 -12.55 18.80
C LEU A 3 0.21 -13.56 19.90
N VAL A 4 1.03 -14.59 20.11
CA VAL A 4 0.75 -15.74 21.01
C VAL A 4 1.77 -15.85 22.15
N VAL A 5 2.92 -15.18 22.02
CA VAL A 5 4.01 -15.23 23.00
C VAL A 5 4.00 -13.95 23.83
N ASP A 6 4.44 -14.01 25.09
CA ASP A 6 4.59 -12.83 25.92
C ASP A 6 5.65 -11.84 25.39
N PRO A 7 5.50 -10.54 25.67
CA PRO A 7 6.47 -9.54 25.22
C PRO A 7 7.84 -9.76 25.86
N PRO A 8 8.94 -9.56 25.11
CA PRO A 8 10.28 -9.54 25.69
C PRO A 8 10.41 -8.39 26.70
N VAL A 9 11.25 -8.59 27.71
CA VAL A 9 11.50 -7.60 28.77
C VAL A 9 11.84 -6.22 28.19
N GLY A 10 11.10 -5.21 28.62
CA GLY A 10 11.27 -3.82 28.18
C GLY A 10 10.34 -3.36 27.05
N LEU A 11 9.56 -4.25 26.44
CA LEU A 11 8.61 -3.88 25.39
C LEU A 11 7.18 -3.72 25.93
N SER A 12 6.46 -2.68 25.47
CA SER A 12 5.05 -2.52 25.82
C SER A 12 4.19 -3.59 25.14
N ILE A 13 3.08 -3.98 25.79
CA ILE A 13 2.13 -4.96 25.23
C ILE A 13 1.56 -4.49 23.88
N THR A 14 1.31 -3.19 23.74
CA THR A 14 0.82 -2.59 22.50
C THR A 14 1.87 -2.67 21.39
N GLY A 15 3.15 -2.39 21.72
CA GLY A 15 4.26 -2.52 20.78
C GLY A 15 4.45 -3.97 20.32
N TRP A 16 4.28 -4.94 21.22
CA TRP A 16 4.40 -6.34 20.89
C TRP A 16 3.29 -6.84 19.95
N ARG A 17 2.04 -6.41 20.20
CA ARG A 17 0.91 -6.69 19.30
C ARG A 17 1.10 -6.07 17.92
N LEU A 18 1.62 -4.84 17.85
CA LEU A 18 1.95 -4.18 16.59
C LEU A 18 2.97 -4.98 15.78
N VAL A 19 4.04 -5.47 16.43
CA VAL A 19 5.04 -6.34 15.79
C VAL A 19 4.40 -7.64 15.27
N GLY A 20 3.48 -8.24 16.03
CA GLY A 20 2.73 -9.41 15.60
C GLY A 20 1.92 -9.19 14.33
N ILE A 21 1.19 -8.08 14.25
CA ILE A 21 0.41 -7.71 13.06
C ILE A 21 1.35 -7.41 11.88
N ALA A 22 2.43 -6.66 12.09
CA ALA A 22 3.38 -6.33 11.04
C ALA A 22 4.04 -7.60 10.47
N MET A 23 4.41 -8.55 11.33
CA MET A 23 4.97 -9.84 10.90
C MET A 23 3.94 -10.67 10.11
N LEU A 24 2.68 -10.71 10.56
CA LEU A 24 1.61 -11.38 9.83
C LEU A 24 1.43 -10.77 8.43
N MET A 25 1.39 -9.45 8.32
CA MET A 25 1.27 -8.74 7.04
C MET A 25 2.48 -9.00 6.14
N ALA A 26 3.70 -8.99 6.69
CA ALA A 26 4.91 -9.29 5.93
C ALA A 26 4.87 -10.72 5.37
N ILE A 27 4.44 -11.70 6.16
CA ILE A 27 4.25 -13.08 5.71
C ILE A 27 3.22 -13.12 4.57
N TRP A 28 2.05 -12.49 4.73
CA TRP A 28 1.03 -12.45 3.69
C TRP A 28 1.48 -11.77 2.41
N TRP A 29 2.29 -10.71 2.48
CA TRP A 29 2.85 -10.07 1.29
C TRP A 29 3.88 -10.94 0.57
N VAL A 30 4.80 -11.56 1.30
CA VAL A 30 5.84 -12.43 0.69
C VAL A 30 5.22 -13.70 0.11
N THR A 31 4.24 -14.28 0.81
CA THR A 31 3.55 -15.49 0.36
C THR A 31 2.45 -15.23 -0.65
N ALA A 32 2.06 -13.96 -0.85
CA ALA A 32 0.87 -13.56 -1.61
C ALA A 32 -0.40 -14.35 -1.22
N ALA A 33 -0.51 -14.75 0.06
CA ALA A 33 -1.64 -15.57 0.55
C ALA A 33 -2.99 -14.83 0.45
N ILE A 34 -2.95 -13.49 0.57
CA ILE A 34 -4.07 -12.57 0.39
C ILE A 34 -3.57 -11.45 -0.54
N ASP A 35 -4.48 -10.90 -1.35
CA ASP A 35 -4.18 -9.74 -2.20
C ASP A 35 -3.50 -8.59 -1.43
N ILE A 36 -2.62 -7.86 -2.09
CA ILE A 36 -1.81 -6.79 -1.47
C ILE A 36 -2.72 -5.72 -0.86
N ALA A 37 -3.79 -5.32 -1.56
CA ALA A 37 -4.71 -4.30 -1.07
C ALA A 37 -5.56 -4.81 0.10
N ALA A 38 -6.03 -6.07 0.03
CA ALA A 38 -6.75 -6.69 1.13
C ALA A 38 -5.88 -6.84 2.39
N THR A 39 -4.61 -7.23 2.24
CA THR A 39 -3.64 -7.29 3.35
C THR A 39 -3.39 -5.89 3.93
N ALA A 40 -3.32 -4.85 3.11
CA ALA A 40 -3.13 -3.48 3.57
C ALA A 40 -4.30 -2.94 4.43
N LEU A 41 -5.51 -3.53 4.33
CA LEU A 41 -6.67 -3.15 5.13
C LEU A 41 -6.67 -3.77 6.54
N VAL A 42 -5.82 -4.77 6.81
CA VAL A 42 -5.75 -5.48 8.09
C VAL A 42 -5.62 -4.56 9.31
N PRO A 43 -4.77 -3.52 9.32
CA PRO A 43 -4.65 -2.58 10.43
C PRO A 43 -5.97 -1.88 10.80
N LEU A 44 -6.84 -1.64 9.84
CA LEU A 44 -8.11 -0.94 10.04
C LEU A 44 -9.03 -1.70 11.01
N VAL A 45 -8.94 -3.03 11.02
CA VAL A 45 -9.71 -3.92 11.90
C VAL A 45 -8.87 -4.40 13.08
N ALA A 46 -7.62 -4.78 12.84
CA ALA A 46 -6.75 -5.36 13.86
C ALA A 46 -6.37 -4.35 14.96
N PHE A 47 -6.11 -3.08 14.61
CA PHE A 47 -5.66 -2.08 15.59
C PHE A 47 -6.73 -1.74 16.63
N PRO A 48 -8.00 -1.49 16.25
CA PRO A 48 -9.08 -1.28 17.22
C PRO A 48 -9.33 -2.50 18.10
N LEU A 49 -9.37 -3.71 17.51
CA LEU A 49 -9.60 -4.96 18.26
C LEU A 49 -8.52 -5.20 19.32
N MET A 50 -7.28 -4.81 19.04
CA MET A 50 -6.14 -4.98 19.93
C MET A 50 -5.87 -3.77 20.84
N ASN A 51 -6.74 -2.75 20.84
CA ASN A 51 -6.58 -1.48 21.56
C ASN A 51 -5.23 -0.77 21.24
N ILE A 52 -4.77 -0.85 19.99
CA ILE A 52 -3.54 -0.18 19.52
C ILE A 52 -3.85 1.28 19.15
N CYS A 53 -4.87 1.50 18.32
CA CYS A 53 -5.38 2.83 18.00
C CYS A 53 -6.86 2.77 17.60
N SER A 54 -7.52 3.93 17.56
CA SER A 54 -8.92 4.02 17.14
C SER A 54 -9.08 3.76 15.65
N VAL A 55 -10.30 3.34 15.23
CA VAL A 55 -10.64 3.15 13.81
C VAL A 55 -10.32 4.41 13.00
N ARG A 56 -10.67 5.59 13.54
CA ARG A 56 -10.37 6.87 12.91
C ARG A 56 -8.86 7.10 12.78
N GLY A 57 -8.09 6.76 13.83
CA GLY A 57 -6.63 6.88 13.82
C GLY A 57 -5.95 5.95 12.81
N ALA A 58 -6.49 4.75 12.60
CA ALA A 58 -6.01 3.85 11.54
C ALA A 58 -6.45 4.31 10.14
N ALA A 59 -7.67 4.84 10.02
CA ALA A 59 -8.26 5.25 8.75
C ALA A 59 -7.59 6.48 8.10
N THR A 60 -7.01 7.38 8.90
CA THR A 60 -6.35 8.60 8.38
C THR A 60 -5.21 8.30 7.41
N LEU A 61 -4.52 7.17 7.59
CA LEU A 61 -3.44 6.73 6.70
C LEU A 61 -3.94 6.42 5.28
N PHE A 62 -5.18 5.97 5.12
CA PHE A 62 -5.80 5.70 3.83
C PHE A 62 -6.30 6.98 3.13
N GLY A 63 -6.42 8.09 3.86
CA GLY A 63 -6.79 9.40 3.34
C GLY A 63 -5.60 10.29 3.00
N HIS A 64 -4.37 9.76 2.97
CA HIS A 64 -3.18 10.59 2.75
C HIS A 64 -3.19 11.22 1.34
N PRO A 65 -2.92 12.54 1.18
CA PRO A 65 -2.98 13.24 -0.11
C PRO A 65 -2.19 12.57 -1.24
N ILE A 66 -1.09 11.89 -0.91
CA ILE A 66 -0.26 11.17 -1.88
C ILE A 66 -1.02 10.07 -2.62
N LEU A 67 -1.99 9.41 -1.98
CA LEU A 67 -2.80 8.36 -2.60
C LEU A 67 -3.73 8.95 -3.66
N PHE A 68 -4.30 10.13 -3.38
CA PHE A 68 -5.12 10.86 -4.35
C PHE A 68 -4.28 11.40 -5.51
N LEU A 69 -3.05 11.84 -5.26
CA LEU A 69 -2.12 12.25 -6.32
C LEU A 69 -1.77 11.07 -7.23
N LEU A 70 -1.47 9.91 -6.66
CA LEU A 70 -1.18 8.68 -7.40
C LEU A 70 -2.39 8.24 -8.23
N LEU A 71 -3.59 8.27 -7.63
CA LEU A 71 -4.85 8.01 -8.33
C LEU A 71 -5.04 8.97 -9.50
N GLY A 72 -4.84 10.27 -9.30
CA GLY A 72 -4.86 11.27 -10.36
C GLY A 72 -3.87 10.98 -11.49
N GLY A 73 -2.65 10.57 -11.14
CA GLY A 73 -1.64 10.11 -12.10
C GLY A 73 -2.11 8.92 -12.94
N PHE A 74 -2.77 7.93 -12.32
CA PHE A 74 -3.36 6.80 -13.05
C PHE A 74 -4.52 7.22 -13.94
N LEU A 75 -5.39 8.14 -13.50
CA LEU A 75 -6.46 8.69 -14.34
C LEU A 75 -5.89 9.37 -15.59
N ILE A 76 -4.83 10.19 -15.42
CA ILE A 76 -4.14 10.82 -16.55
C ILE A 76 -3.51 9.76 -17.46
N ALA A 77 -2.85 8.74 -16.91
CA ALA A 77 -2.29 7.64 -17.70
C ALA A 77 -3.37 6.90 -18.51
N CYS A 78 -4.54 6.63 -17.91
CA CYS A 78 -5.68 6.03 -18.60
C CYS A 78 -6.21 6.94 -19.72
N ALA A 79 -6.25 8.25 -19.51
CA ALA A 79 -6.57 9.20 -20.58
C ALA A 79 -5.54 9.08 -21.71
N LEU A 80 -4.24 9.22 -21.42
CA LEU A 80 -3.17 9.07 -22.42
C LEU A 80 -3.25 7.74 -23.19
N GLN A 81 -3.67 6.66 -22.52
CA GLN A 81 -3.92 5.37 -23.14
C GLN A 81 -5.13 5.41 -24.08
N ARG A 82 -6.27 5.96 -23.64
CA ARG A 82 -7.52 6.04 -24.40
C ARG A 82 -7.37 6.81 -25.70
N TRP A 83 -6.60 7.90 -25.70
CA TRP A 83 -6.29 8.69 -26.91
C TRP A 83 -5.07 8.19 -27.69
N ASN A 84 -4.47 7.06 -27.30
CA ASN A 84 -3.21 6.54 -27.85
C ASN A 84 -2.09 7.60 -27.90
N LEU A 85 -2.11 8.59 -27.00
CA LEU A 85 -1.20 9.73 -27.06
C LEU A 85 0.25 9.28 -26.86
N HIS A 86 0.48 8.33 -25.95
CA HIS A 86 1.78 7.70 -25.73
C HIS A 86 2.37 7.09 -27.01
N LYS A 87 1.55 6.45 -27.88
CA LYS A 87 2.01 5.90 -29.18
C LYS A 87 2.37 6.99 -30.18
N ARG A 88 1.55 8.06 -30.25
CA ARG A 88 1.84 9.20 -31.14
C ARG A 88 3.17 9.84 -30.77
N ILE A 89 3.40 10.06 -29.47
CA ILE A 89 4.67 10.60 -28.97
C ILE A 89 5.83 9.65 -29.29
N ALA A 90 5.69 8.35 -29.00
CA ALA A 90 6.72 7.35 -29.29
C ALA A 90 7.07 7.28 -30.78
N LEU A 91 6.08 7.29 -31.67
CA LEU A 91 6.29 7.25 -33.11
C LEU A 91 6.97 8.54 -33.61
N THR A 92 6.55 9.71 -33.15
CA THR A 92 7.20 10.99 -33.51
C THR A 92 8.66 11.00 -33.11
N ILE A 93 9.00 10.52 -31.91
CA ILE A 93 10.39 10.43 -31.43
C ILE A 93 11.18 9.44 -32.27
N ALA A 94 10.62 8.27 -32.57
CA ALA A 94 11.26 7.25 -33.39
C ALA A 94 11.57 7.75 -34.80
N LEU A 95 10.63 8.44 -35.46
CA LEU A 95 10.82 9.04 -36.78
C LEU A 95 11.92 10.11 -36.77
N HIS A 96 11.97 10.98 -35.76
CA HIS A 96 13.03 11.99 -35.66
C HIS A 96 14.42 11.40 -35.37
N SER A 97 14.47 10.23 -34.73
CA SER A 97 15.73 9.58 -34.36
C SER A 97 16.28 8.67 -35.46
N GLY A 98 15.43 8.17 -36.36
CA GLY A 98 15.81 7.32 -37.50
C GLY A 98 16.27 8.08 -38.75
N GLU A 99 16.12 9.41 -38.78
CA GLU A 99 16.63 10.30 -39.85
C GLU A 99 18.09 10.75 -39.60
N ARG A 100 18.84 10.05 -38.74
CA ARG A 100 20.28 10.20 -38.51
C ARG A 100 20.96 8.85 -38.58
#